data_AF-A0A2K8T7V7-F1
#
_entry.id   AF-A0A2K8T7V7-F1
#
_cell.length_a   1.000
_cell.length_b   1.000
_cell.length_c   1.000
_cell.angle_alpha   90.00
_cell.angle_beta   90.00
_cell.angle_gamma   90.00
#
_symmetry.space_group_name_H-M   'P 1'
#
loop_
_entity.id
_entity.type
_entity.pdbx_description
1 polymer ?
#
loop_
_entity_poly.entity_id
_entity_poly.type
_entity_poly.pdbx_seq_one_letter_code
_entity_poly.pdbx_strand_id
1 'polypeptide(L)'
;MSITSEDDLQEFKKYLNQQNYKELEPEEWEEDELIEFGGKIGHICNNHMAHYKGWTIIVSLDSIDKDWSSIALQKLCYSILDFTKENSKGNYNSILLGEFLSTKEEAYNAIKNKIDELKAI
;
A
#
# COMPACT_ATOMS: atom_id res chain seq x y z
N MET A 1 -6.64 -30.46 1.19
CA MET A 1 -7.28 -30.49 2.52
C MET A 1 -8.46 -29.54 2.43
N SER A 2 -9.69 -30.06 2.41
CA SER A 2 -10.88 -29.20 2.41
C SER A 2 -11.18 -28.82 3.85
N ILE A 3 -11.16 -27.53 4.16
CA ILE A 3 -11.51 -27.03 5.49
C ILE A 3 -13.03 -26.96 5.56
N THR A 4 -13.64 -27.83 6.36
CA THR A 4 -15.11 -27.97 6.42
C THR A 4 -15.67 -27.76 7.82
N SER A 5 -14.81 -27.63 8.84
CA SER A 5 -15.20 -27.39 10.22
C SER A 5 -14.20 -26.49 10.96
N GLU A 6 -14.59 -26.01 12.12
CA GLU A 6 -13.77 -25.15 12.99
C GLU A 6 -12.58 -25.91 13.61
N ASP A 7 -12.75 -27.22 13.82
CA ASP A 7 -11.69 -28.13 14.26
C ASP A 7 -10.63 -28.33 13.16
N ASP A 8 -11.05 -28.50 11.89
CA ASP A 8 -10.13 -28.55 10.74
C ASP A 8 -9.29 -27.27 10.64
N LEU A 9 -9.89 -26.13 10.99
CA LEU A 9 -9.26 -24.81 10.91
C LEU A 9 -8.23 -24.62 12.04
N GLN A 10 -8.49 -25.14 13.24
CA GLN A 10 -7.50 -25.17 14.33
C GLN A 10 -6.34 -26.12 14.02
N GLU A 11 -6.64 -27.30 13.48
CA GLU A 11 -5.61 -28.28 13.11
C GLU A 11 -4.70 -27.73 12.00
N PHE A 12 -5.29 -27.06 11.00
CA PHE A 12 -4.54 -26.38 9.94
C PHE A 12 -3.65 -25.25 10.48
N LYS A 13 -4.14 -24.41 11.40
CA LYS A 13 -3.32 -23.37 12.06
C LYS A 13 -2.15 -23.97 12.85
N LYS A 14 -2.40 -25.08 13.56
CA LYS A 14 -1.36 -25.79 14.31
C LYS A 14 -0.30 -26.39 13.37
N TYR A 15 -0.72 -26.95 12.23
CA TYR A 15 0.18 -27.42 11.18
C TYR A 15 1.01 -26.29 10.58
N LEU A 16 0.41 -25.14 10.25
CA LEU A 16 1.14 -23.97 9.74
C LEU A 16 2.20 -23.48 10.74
N ASN A 17 1.89 -23.46 12.04
CA ASN A 17 2.85 -23.07 13.08
C ASN A 17 3.99 -24.08 13.29
N GLN A 18 3.85 -25.32 12.82
CA GLN A 18 4.90 -26.35 12.85
C GLN A 18 5.81 -26.30 11.62
N GLN A 19 5.32 -25.72 10.52
CA GLN A 19 6.15 -25.43 9.37
C GLN A 19 7.06 -24.26 9.72
N ASN A 20 8.34 -24.40 9.41
CA ASN A 20 9.34 -23.35 9.61
C ASN A 20 9.21 -22.32 8.47
N TYR A 21 8.04 -21.66 8.39
CA TYR A 21 7.80 -20.59 7.43
C TYR A 21 8.68 -19.40 7.81
N LYS A 22 9.65 -19.12 6.94
CA LYS A 22 10.42 -17.90 7.01
C LYS A 22 9.71 -16.87 6.13
N GLU A 23 9.30 -15.76 6.73
CA GLU A 23 8.91 -14.58 5.95
C GLU A 23 10.12 -14.17 5.10
N LEU A 24 9.93 -14.06 3.80
CA LEU A 24 10.99 -13.58 2.91
C LEU A 24 11.19 -12.09 3.20
N GLU A 25 12.44 -11.66 3.15
CA GLU A 25 12.72 -10.23 3.13
C GLU A 25 11.99 -9.60 1.94
N PRO A 26 11.40 -8.41 2.10
CA PRO A 26 10.77 -7.72 0.99
C PRO A 26 11.79 -7.49 -0.13
N GLU A 27 11.33 -7.61 -1.38
CA GLU A 27 12.13 -7.17 -2.52
C GLU A 27 12.33 -5.66 -2.42
N GLU A 28 13.59 -5.21 -2.55
CA GLU A 28 13.90 -3.78 -2.65
C GLU A 28 13.44 -3.26 -4.01
N TRP A 29 12.72 -2.15 -4.00
CA TRP A 29 12.22 -1.50 -5.21
C TRP A 29 13.11 -0.31 -5.56
N GLU A 30 13.25 -0.05 -6.86
CA GLU A 30 13.94 1.16 -7.31
C GLU A 30 13.15 2.41 -6.85
N GLU A 31 13.89 3.45 -6.47
CA GLU A 31 13.28 4.71 -6.08
C GLU A 31 12.57 5.34 -7.29
N ASP A 32 11.41 5.96 -7.05
CA ASP A 32 10.56 6.61 -8.05
C ASP A 32 9.92 5.65 -9.09
N GLU A 33 9.93 4.34 -8.82
CA GLU A 33 9.23 3.35 -9.65
C GLU A 33 7.79 3.11 -9.15
N LEU A 34 6.81 3.35 -10.04
CA LEU A 34 5.38 3.13 -9.74
C LEU A 34 4.93 1.75 -10.20
N ILE A 35 4.93 0.80 -9.27
CA ILE A 35 4.66 -0.62 -9.51
C ILE A 35 3.19 -0.92 -9.29
N GLU A 36 2.57 -1.69 -10.18
CA GLU A 36 1.21 -2.19 -9.97
C GLU A 36 1.18 -3.10 -8.74
N PHE A 37 0.34 -2.74 -7.77
CA PHE A 37 0.21 -3.44 -6.51
C PHE A 37 -1.24 -3.90 -6.35
N GLY A 38 -1.46 -5.21 -6.44
CA GLY A 38 -2.81 -5.79 -6.41
C GLY A 38 -3.60 -5.45 -5.14
N GLY A 39 -4.90 -5.72 -5.16
CA GLY A 39 -5.81 -5.48 -4.04
C GLY A 39 -7.00 -4.63 -4.45
N LYS A 40 -8.12 -4.78 -3.73
CA LYS A 40 -9.35 -4.04 -3.95
C LYS A 40 -10.03 -3.77 -2.62
N ILE A 41 -10.39 -2.51 -2.36
CA ILE A 41 -11.12 -2.10 -1.16
C ILE A 41 -12.32 -1.26 -1.59
N GLY A 42 -13.52 -1.81 -1.52
CA GLY A 42 -14.72 -1.13 -2.03
C GLY A 42 -14.62 -0.84 -3.53
N HIS A 43 -14.74 0.44 -3.89
CA HIS A 43 -14.58 0.94 -5.27
C HIS A 43 -13.11 1.21 -5.65
N ILE A 44 -12.18 1.21 -4.68
CA ILE A 44 -10.76 1.44 -4.92
C ILE A 44 -10.12 0.19 -5.52
N CYS A 45 -9.55 0.32 -6.72
CA CYS A 45 -8.85 -0.76 -7.43
C CYS A 45 -7.62 -0.24 -8.21
N ASN A 46 -6.98 -1.14 -8.96
CA ASN A 46 -5.80 -0.86 -9.78
C ASN A 46 -4.74 -0.07 -9.00
N ASN A 47 -4.46 -0.50 -7.78
CA ASN A 47 -3.55 0.24 -6.92
C ASN A 47 -2.12 0.11 -7.46
N HIS A 48 -1.34 1.14 -7.22
CA HIS A 48 0.07 1.16 -7.49
C HIS A 48 0.79 1.65 -6.24
N MET A 49 2.01 1.18 -6.05
CA MET A 49 2.86 1.59 -4.94
C MET A 49 4.23 2.02 -5.47
N ALA A 50 4.80 3.03 -4.82
CA ALA A 50 6.13 3.52 -5.12
C ALA A 50 6.83 4.02 -3.85
N HIS A 51 8.15 4.14 -3.91
CA HIS A 51 8.93 4.84 -2.90
C HIS A 51 9.50 6.15 -3.45
N TYR A 52 9.44 7.22 -2.67
CA TYR A 52 9.99 8.52 -3.05
C TYR A 52 10.52 9.25 -1.82
N LYS A 53 11.83 9.52 -1.76
CA LYS A 53 12.46 10.34 -0.71
C LYS A 53 12.17 9.85 0.71
N GLY A 54 12.07 8.54 0.93
CA GLY A 54 11.74 7.91 2.21
C GLY A 54 10.24 7.82 2.53
N TRP A 55 9.39 8.15 1.56
CA TRP A 55 7.94 7.99 1.64
C TRP A 55 7.50 6.77 0.84
N THR A 56 6.47 6.07 1.33
CA THR A 56 5.67 5.17 0.50
C THR A 56 4.47 5.92 -0.02
N ILE A 57 4.24 5.83 -1.33
CA ILE A 57 3.10 6.41 -2.01
C ILE A 57 2.23 5.27 -2.52
N ILE A 58 0.93 5.35 -2.27
CA ILE A 58 -0.09 4.52 -2.92
C ILE A 58 -0.91 5.39 -3.85
N VAL A 59 -1.07 4.96 -5.10
CA VAL A 59 -1.94 5.58 -6.10
C VAL A 59 -3.06 4.59 -6.42
N SER A 60 -4.29 5.07 -6.42
CA SER A 60 -5.48 4.23 -6.46
C SER A 60 -6.52 4.81 -7.42
N LEU A 61 -7.19 3.93 -8.17
CA LEU A 61 -8.32 4.29 -9.02
C LEU A 61 -9.62 4.15 -8.24
N ASP A 62 -10.44 5.19 -8.22
CA ASP A 62 -11.87 5.05 -7.94
C ASP A 62 -12.57 4.50 -9.19
N SER A 63 -13.09 3.27 -9.09
CA SER A 63 -13.77 2.64 -10.23
C SER A 63 -15.16 3.22 -10.55
N ILE A 64 -15.77 3.98 -9.64
CA ILE A 64 -17.07 4.61 -9.85
C ILE A 64 -16.90 5.87 -10.70
N ASP A 65 -16.06 6.79 -10.21
CA ASP A 65 -15.87 8.11 -10.85
C ASP A 65 -14.75 8.10 -11.90
N LYS A 66 -13.99 7.00 -11.97
CA LYS A 66 -12.90 6.76 -12.94
C LYS A 66 -11.75 7.76 -12.82
N ASP A 67 -11.52 8.24 -11.60
CA ASP A 67 -10.46 9.17 -11.27
C ASP A 67 -9.44 8.54 -10.31
N TRP A 68 -8.27 9.16 -10.25
CA TRP A 68 -7.12 8.67 -9.51
C TRP A 68 -6.83 9.59 -8.34
N SER A 69 -6.50 9.00 -7.20
CA SER A 69 -5.99 9.74 -6.05
C SER A 69 -4.81 9.01 -5.43
N SER A 70 -4.17 9.65 -4.46
CA SER A 70 -3.00 9.08 -3.80
C SER A 70 -2.91 9.45 -2.33
N ILE A 71 -2.25 8.57 -1.59
CA ILE A 71 -1.91 8.74 -0.18
C ILE A 71 -0.45 8.39 0.02
N ALA A 72 0.26 9.16 0.84
CA ALA A 72 1.65 8.93 1.16
C ALA A 72 1.87 8.81 2.67
N LEU A 73 2.80 7.95 3.08
CA LEU A 73 3.23 7.76 4.45
C LEU A 73 4.75 7.88 4.53
N GLN A 74 5.29 8.62 5.51
CA GLN A 74 6.73 8.83 5.68
C GLN A 74 7.43 7.61 6.33
N LYS A 75 7.30 6.47 5.67
CA LYS A 75 7.90 5.19 6.02
C LYS A 75 7.97 4.34 4.76
N LEU A 76 9.08 3.62 4.56
CA LEU A 76 9.17 2.59 3.52
C LEU A 76 8.36 1.37 3.94
N CYS A 77 7.33 1.07 3.16
CA CYS A 77 6.44 -0.07 3.31
C CYS A 77 6.46 -0.84 1.98
N TYR A 78 6.51 -2.16 2.04
CA TYR A 78 6.61 -3.02 0.85
C TYR A 78 5.32 -3.83 0.62
N SER A 79 4.26 -3.53 1.38
CA SER A 79 2.93 -4.10 1.18
C SER A 79 1.82 -3.17 1.61
N ILE A 80 0.64 -3.27 0.98
CA ILE A 80 -0.56 -2.51 1.38
C ILE A 80 -0.95 -2.82 2.84
N LEU A 81 -0.74 -4.05 3.30
CA LEU A 81 -1.05 -4.43 4.68
C LEU A 81 -0.15 -3.69 5.66
N ASP A 82 1.16 -3.66 5.41
CA ASP A 82 2.12 -2.91 6.21
C ASP A 82 1.80 -1.43 6.18
N PHE A 83 1.59 -0.85 4.98
CA PHE A 83 1.18 0.53 4.84
C PHE A 83 -0.08 0.86 5.66
N THR A 84 -1.13 0.04 5.53
CA THR A 84 -2.41 0.25 6.23
C THR A 84 -2.23 0.16 7.74
N LYS A 85 -1.47 -0.83 8.21
CA LYS A 85 -1.15 -1.02 9.63
C LYS A 85 -0.41 0.19 10.17
N GLU A 86 0.63 0.64 9.49
CA GLU A 86 1.46 1.77 9.93
C GLU A 86 0.72 3.10 9.86
N ASN A 87 -0.07 3.33 8.81
CA ASN A 87 -0.93 4.51 8.69
C ASN A 87 -1.99 4.55 9.81
N SER A 88 -2.57 3.41 10.18
CA SER A 88 -3.55 3.33 11.28
C SER A 88 -2.99 3.64 12.67
N LYS A 89 -1.67 3.46 12.87
CA LYS A 89 -1.00 3.79 14.13
C LYS A 89 -0.82 5.30 14.33
N GLY A 90 -0.81 6.08 13.24
CA GLY A 90 -0.60 7.54 13.31
C GLY A 90 0.79 7.98 13.78
N ASN A 91 1.78 7.09 13.75
CA ASN A 91 3.15 7.37 14.23
C ASN A 91 4.04 8.07 13.19
N TYR A 92 3.59 8.16 11.94
CA TYR A 92 4.33 8.72 10.82
C TYR A 92 3.50 9.81 10.14
N ASN A 93 4.19 10.77 9.50
CA ASN A 93 3.52 11.77 8.70
C ASN A 93 2.78 11.10 7.54
N SER A 94 1.53 11.49 7.34
CA SER A 94 0.65 10.95 6.30
C SER A 94 0.04 12.11 5.52
N ILE A 95 0.01 12.00 4.20
CA ILE A 95 -0.50 13.02 3.28
C ILE A 95 -1.55 12.35 2.40
N LEU A 96 -2.75 12.92 2.39
CA LEU A 96 -3.75 12.61 1.39
C LEU A 96 -3.71 13.67 0.29
N LEU A 97 -3.77 13.25 -0.98
CA LEU A 97 -3.75 14.17 -2.11
C LEU A 97 -4.95 15.14 -2.07
N GLY A 98 -6.12 14.67 -1.65
CA GLY A 98 -7.31 15.50 -1.42
C GLY A 98 -8.00 16.01 -2.70
N GLU A 99 -7.40 15.76 -3.85
CA GLU A 99 -7.96 15.95 -5.19
C GLU A 99 -7.97 14.61 -5.94
N PHE A 100 -8.79 14.58 -6.99
CA PHE A 100 -8.95 13.45 -7.89
C PHE A 100 -8.55 13.86 -9.31
N LEU A 101 -7.79 13.01 -9.99
CA LEU A 101 -7.08 13.32 -11.23
C LEU A 101 -7.40 12.30 -12.33
N SER A 102 -7.14 12.67 -13.59
CA SER A 102 -7.56 11.85 -14.73
C SER A 102 -6.66 10.64 -14.98
N THR A 103 -5.42 10.70 -14.51
CA THR A 103 -4.42 9.63 -14.71
C THR A 103 -3.68 9.29 -13.43
N LYS A 104 -3.14 8.07 -13.35
CA LYS A 104 -2.32 7.63 -12.22
C LYS A 104 -1.01 8.43 -12.13
N GLU A 105 -0.43 8.81 -13.27
CA GLU A 105 0.80 9.59 -13.34
C GLU A 105 0.60 11.01 -12.82
N GLU A 106 -0.55 11.64 -13.09
CA GLU A 106 -0.90 12.94 -12.50
C GLU A 106 -1.02 12.82 -10.97
N ALA A 107 -1.75 11.82 -10.46
CA ALA A 107 -1.90 11.60 -9.03
C ALA A 107 -0.58 11.26 -8.33
N TYR A 108 0.32 10.58 -9.03
CA TYR A 108 1.66 10.30 -8.55
C TYR A 108 2.53 11.56 -8.49
N ASN A 109 2.54 12.36 -9.56
CA ASN A 109 3.32 13.60 -9.60
C ASN A 109 2.80 14.64 -8.60
N ALA A 110 1.48 14.75 -8.42
CA ALA A 110 0.89 15.72 -7.51
C ALA A 110 1.25 15.44 -6.03
N ILE A 111 1.26 14.18 -5.60
CA ILE A 111 1.67 13.83 -4.23
C ILE A 111 3.19 13.96 -4.02
N LYS A 112 4.00 13.69 -5.05
CA LYS A 112 5.45 13.97 -5.02
C LYS A 112 5.73 15.46 -4.80
N ASN A 113 5.00 16.33 -5.50
CA ASN A 113 5.11 17.79 -5.30
C ASN A 113 4.78 18.19 -3.86
N LYS A 114 3.71 17.63 -3.26
CA LYS A 114 3.39 17.87 -1.83
C LYS A 114 4.48 17.40 -0.88
N ILE A 115 5.10 16.24 -1.16
CA ILE A 115 6.23 15.74 -0.36
C ILE A 115 7.42 16.70 -0.45
N ASP A 116 7.69 17.22 -1.64
CA ASP A 116 8.80 18.15 -1.87
C ASP A 116 8.59 19.49 -1.18
N GLU A 117 7.35 19.99 -1.16
CA GLU A 117 6.96 21.21 -0.42
C GLU A 117 7.20 21.07 1.09
N LEU A 118 6.94 19.89 1.68
CA LEU A 118 7.19 19.65 3.10
C LEU A 118 8.67 19.59 3.47
N LYS A 119 9.54 19.19 2.55
CA LYS A 119 11.00 19.12 2.76
C LYS A 119 11.72 20.45 2.52
N ALA A 120 11.03 21.44 1.94
CA ALA A 120 11.59 22.78 1.70
C ALA A 120 11.57 23.68 2.95
N ILE A 121 11.14 23.15 4.10
CA ILE A 121 11.03 23.82 5.41
C ILE A 121 12.08 23.24 6.36
#